data_AF-A0A9D6TDS0-F1
#
_entry.id   AF-A0A9D6TDS0-F1
#
_cell.length_a   1.000
_cell.length_b   1.000
_cell.length_c   1.000
_cell.angle_alpha   90.00
_cell.angle_beta   90.00
_cell.angle_gamma   90.00
#
_symmetry.space_group_name_H-M   'P 1'
#
loop_
_entity.id
_entity.type
_entity.pdbx_description
1 polymer ?
#
loop_
_entity_poly.entity_id
_entity_poly.type
_entity_poly.pdbx_seq_one_letter_code
_entity_poly.pdbx_strand_id
1 'polypeptide(L)'
;MEYPTTRRAIPLGALALLAACGPSAEDVTELRSQQKQILAKLNDLEKKLDARPVAPQAAARPQIDPNKIYDIPIGASPVKGAKEGRVIITEFSDFQ
;
A
#
# COMPACT_ATOMS: atom_id res chain seq x y z
N MET A 1 35.27 -12.26 -55.43
CA MET A 1 34.23 -12.15 -54.39
C MET A 1 33.44 -10.89 -54.67
N GLU A 2 32.37 -11.05 -55.46
CA GLU A 2 31.47 -9.99 -55.89
C GLU A 2 30.27 -9.90 -54.94
N TYR A 3 29.90 -8.69 -54.53
CA TYR A 3 28.59 -8.40 -53.92
C TYR A 3 27.84 -7.44 -54.85
N PRO A 4 26.72 -7.84 -55.47
CA PRO A 4 25.92 -6.91 -56.25
C PRO A 4 25.03 -6.06 -55.33
N THR A 5 25.35 -4.77 -55.25
CA THR A 5 24.57 -3.73 -54.57
C THR A 5 23.21 -3.58 -55.27
N THR A 6 22.19 -4.26 -54.75
CA THR A 6 20.82 -4.22 -55.30
C THR A 6 20.10 -2.96 -54.79
N ARG A 7 20.10 -1.90 -55.59
CA ARG A 7 19.27 -0.69 -55.38
C ARG A 7 17.78 -1.05 -55.49
N ARG A 8 17.09 -1.26 -54.37
CA ARG A 8 15.62 -1.28 -54.34
C ARG A 8 15.10 0.16 -54.19
N ALA A 9 14.50 0.68 -55.25
CA ALA A 9 13.73 1.92 -55.23
C ALA A 9 12.40 1.67 -54.49
N ILE A 10 12.17 2.37 -53.38
CA ILE A 10 10.89 2.39 -52.67
C ILE A 10 10.06 3.53 -53.27
N PRO A 11 8.83 3.29 -53.77
CA PRO A 11 8.06 4.33 -54.45
C PRO A 11 7.54 5.38 -53.46
N LEU A 12 7.83 6.65 -53.77
CA LEU A 12 7.19 7.84 -53.22
C LEU A 12 5.68 7.80 -53.55
N GLY A 13 4.86 7.18 -52.70
CA GLY A 13 3.41 7.15 -52.93
C GLY A 13 2.55 6.93 -51.68
N ALA A 14 3.14 6.61 -50.52
CA ALA A 14 2.38 6.20 -49.34
C ALA A 14 2.61 7.12 -48.11
N LEU A 15 2.83 8.43 -48.31
CA LEU A 15 3.10 9.38 -47.21
C LEU A 15 2.09 10.55 -47.15
N ALA A 16 0.80 10.30 -47.44
CA ALA A 16 -0.22 11.37 -47.47
C ALA A 16 -1.52 11.06 -46.69
N LEU A 17 -1.51 10.10 -45.75
CA LEU A 17 -2.70 9.75 -44.95
C LEU A 17 -2.52 9.85 -43.42
N LEU A 18 -1.43 10.45 -42.92
CA LEU A 18 -1.15 10.52 -41.47
C LEU A 18 -1.61 11.83 -40.78
N ALA A 19 -2.22 12.78 -41.49
CA ALA A 19 -2.54 14.11 -40.92
C ALA A 19 -3.91 14.21 -40.24
N ALA A 20 -4.73 13.15 -40.23
CA ALA A 20 -6.12 13.21 -39.72
C ALA A 20 -6.34 12.58 -38.32
N CYS A 21 -5.29 12.04 -37.67
CA CYS A 21 -5.35 11.52 -36.30
C CYS A 21 -4.36 12.28 -35.41
N GLY A 22 -4.68 13.53 -35.06
CA GLY A 22 -3.90 14.32 -34.10
C GLY A 22 -4.83 15.11 -33.16
N PRO A 23 -4.45 15.31 -31.89
CA PRO A 23 -5.26 16.11 -30.96
C PRO A 23 -5.45 17.51 -31.52
N SER A 24 -6.67 18.03 -31.42
CA SER A 24 -6.99 19.37 -31.88
C SER A 24 -6.30 20.41 -30.98
N ALA A 25 -6.03 21.62 -31.48
CA ALA A 25 -5.33 22.65 -30.73
C ALA A 25 -6.04 23.03 -29.41
N GLU A 26 -7.36 22.82 -29.37
CA GLU A 26 -8.21 23.01 -28.20
C GLU A 26 -7.92 21.95 -27.12
N ASP A 27 -7.85 20.66 -27.50
CA ASP A 27 -7.49 19.55 -26.59
C ASP A 27 -6.13 19.76 -25.94
N VAL A 28 -5.15 20.24 -26.71
CA VAL A 28 -3.78 20.49 -26.20
C VAL A 28 -3.76 21.65 -25.21
N THR A 29 -4.63 22.64 -25.40
CA THR A 29 -4.75 23.80 -24.50
C THR A 29 -5.45 23.40 -23.20
N GLU A 30 -6.49 22.58 -23.28
CA GLU A 30 -7.18 22.02 -22.13
C GLU A 30 -6.27 21.10 -21.31
N LEU A 31 -5.52 20.20 -21.95
CA LEU A 31 -4.55 19.31 -21.29
C LEU A 31 -3.50 20.08 -20.49
N ARG A 32 -3.01 21.21 -21.02
CA ARG A 32 -2.08 22.09 -20.30
C ARG A 32 -2.74 22.77 -19.10
N SER A 33 -3.99 23.17 -19.23
CA SER A 33 -4.77 23.73 -18.12
C SER A 33 -4.97 22.70 -17.01
N GLN A 34 -5.38 21.48 -17.37
CA GLN A 34 -5.56 20.36 -16.44
C GLN A 34 -4.24 20.00 -15.75
N GLN A 35 -3.11 19.97 -16.47
CA GLN A 35 -1.78 19.76 -15.87
C GLN A 35 -1.44 20.81 -14.82
N LYS A 36 -1.65 22.10 -15.10
CA LYS A 36 -1.43 23.17 -14.12
C LYS A 36 -2.30 23.00 -12.89
N GLN A 37 -3.56 22.62 -13.08
CA GLN A 37 -4.48 22.39 -11.97
C GLN A 37 -4.08 21.18 -11.12
N ILE A 38 -3.58 20.10 -11.72
CA ILE A 38 -3.05 18.94 -11.01
C ILE A 38 -1.82 19.34 -10.18
N LEU A 39 -0.87 20.06 -10.78
CA LEU A 39 0.33 20.52 -10.07
C LEU A 39 -0.01 21.44 -8.89
N ALA A 40 -0.98 22.34 -9.06
CA ALA A 40 -1.46 23.19 -7.97
C ALA A 40 -2.08 22.36 -6.83
N LYS A 41 -2.92 21.38 -7.15
CA LYS A 41 -3.52 20.47 -6.15
C LYS A 41 -2.48 19.63 -5.43
N LEU A 42 -1.46 19.13 -6.13
CA LEU A 42 -0.37 18.37 -5.51
C LEU A 42 0.42 19.23 -4.54
N ASN A 43 0.75 20.48 -4.92
CA ASN A 43 1.47 21.41 -4.04
C ASN A 43 0.64 21.78 -2.79
N ASP A 44 -0.67 21.98 -2.95
CA ASP A 44 -1.57 22.23 -1.82
C ASP A 44 -1.70 21.00 -0.90
N LEU A 45 -1.70 19.79 -1.46
CA LEU A 45 -1.69 18.55 -0.68
C LEU A 45 -0.38 18.39 0.10
N GLU A 46 0.76 18.65 -0.54
CA GLU A 46 2.08 18.63 0.09
C GLU A 46 2.13 19.58 1.29
N LYS A 47 1.74 20.84 1.11
CA LYS A 47 1.66 21.82 2.21
C LYS A 47 0.74 21.38 3.35
N LYS A 48 -0.39 20.72 3.04
CA LYS A 48 -1.31 20.20 4.05
C LYS A 48 -0.74 19.02 4.82
N LEU A 49 0.07 18.19 4.18
CA LEU A 49 0.77 17.08 4.81
C LEU A 49 1.90 17.60 5.70
N ASP A 50 2.67 18.59 5.24
CA ASP A 50 3.75 19.21 6.01
C ASP A 50 3.24 20.00 7.22
N ALA A 51 2.09 20.67 7.08
CA ALA A 51 1.45 21.41 8.17
C ALA A 51 0.68 20.49 9.15
N ARG A 52 0.60 19.18 8.87
CA ARG A 52 -0.15 18.27 9.72
C ARG A 52 0.64 18.02 11.01
N PRO A 53 0.04 18.27 12.19
CA PRO A 53 0.72 17.98 13.45
C PRO A 53 1.03 16.49 13.52
N VAL A 54 2.28 16.17 13.84
CA VAL A 54 2.69 14.79 14.11
C VAL A 54 1.92 14.32 15.33
N ALA A 55 1.04 13.33 15.12
CA ALA A 55 0.36 12.69 16.23
C ALA A 55 1.42 12.06 17.15
N PRO A 56 1.33 12.23 18.48
CA PRO A 56 2.26 11.58 19.39
C PRO A 56 2.25 10.08 19.13
N GLN A 57 3.44 9.51 19.01
CA GLN A 57 3.62 8.09 18.78
C GLN A 57 2.97 7.35 19.95
N ALA A 58 1.96 6.51 19.64
CA ALA A 58 1.33 5.69 20.65
C ALA A 58 2.42 4.84 21.34
N ALA A 59 2.36 4.77 22.67
CA ALA A 59 3.29 3.95 23.42
C ALA A 59 3.31 2.53 22.84
N ALA A 60 4.51 2.01 22.60
CA ALA A 60 4.67 0.64 22.15
C ALA A 60 4.00 -0.29 23.17
N ARG A 61 3.12 -1.18 22.67
CA ARG A 61 2.55 -2.21 23.53
C ARG A 61 3.67 -3.10 24.05
N PRO A 62 3.59 -3.61 25.29
CA PRO A 62 4.52 -4.61 25.76
C PRO A 62 4.53 -5.79 24.79
N GLN A 63 5.71 -6.17 24.31
CA GLN A 63 5.85 -7.38 23.51
C GLN A 63 5.72 -8.58 24.44
N ILE A 64 4.65 -9.36 24.28
CA ILE A 64 4.45 -10.59 25.03
C ILE A 64 5.19 -11.71 24.29
N ASP A 65 6.01 -12.48 25.02
CA ASP A 65 6.63 -13.70 24.49
C ASP A 65 5.55 -14.79 24.31
N PRO A 66 5.33 -15.30 23.07
CA PRO A 66 4.36 -16.35 22.80
C PRO A 66 4.62 -17.66 23.54
N ASN A 67 5.87 -17.93 23.94
CA ASN A 67 6.26 -19.16 24.62
C ASN A 67 6.37 -19.00 26.13
N LYS A 68 5.96 -17.85 26.67
CA LYS A 68 6.02 -17.62 28.11
C LYS A 68 5.07 -18.56 28.84
N ILE A 69 5.63 -19.40 29.70
CA ILE A 69 4.90 -20.25 30.63
C ILE A 69 4.49 -19.40 31.83
N TYR A 70 3.20 -19.47 32.19
CA TYR A 70 2.65 -18.77 33.36
C TYR A 70 2.24 -19.79 34.41
N ASP A 71 2.87 -19.70 35.58
CA ASP A 71 2.46 -20.48 36.75
C ASP A 71 1.25 -19.82 37.40
N ILE A 72 0.11 -20.51 37.35
CA ILE A 72 -1.15 -20.05 37.93
C ILE A 72 -1.36 -20.78 39.27
N PRO A 73 -1.24 -20.11 40.42
CA PRO A 73 -1.42 -20.76 41.71
C PRO A 73 -2.90 -21.08 41.96
N ILE A 74 -3.19 -22.35 42.29
CA ILE A 74 -4.56 -22.80 42.61
C ILE A 74 -4.98 -22.31 44.01
N GLY A 75 -4.04 -22.21 44.96
CA GLY A 75 -4.31 -21.71 46.31
C GLY A 75 -5.41 -22.47 47.03
N ALA A 76 -6.37 -21.75 47.61
CA ALA A 76 -7.54 -22.30 48.30
C ALA A 76 -8.79 -22.42 47.40
N SER A 77 -8.62 -22.37 46.07
CA SER A 77 -9.73 -22.43 45.13
C SER A 77 -10.48 -23.76 45.22
N PRO A 78 -11.82 -23.79 45.03
CA PRO A 78 -12.56 -25.04 44.96
C PRO A 78 -12.05 -25.93 43.81
N VAL A 79 -11.82 -27.21 44.10
CA VAL A 79 -11.30 -28.17 43.11
C VAL A 79 -12.34 -29.25 42.85
N LYS A 80 -12.60 -29.50 41.57
CA LYS A 80 -13.40 -30.65 41.12
C LYS A 80 -12.49 -31.71 40.49
N GLY A 81 -12.41 -32.88 41.11
CA GLY A 81 -11.59 -34.00 40.64
C GLY A 81 -10.29 -34.18 41.43
N ALA A 82 -9.26 -34.71 40.78
CA ALA A 82 -7.95 -34.98 41.40
C ALA A 82 -7.16 -33.68 41.60
N LYS A 83 -6.63 -33.47 42.82
CA LYS A 83 -5.83 -32.27 43.15
C LYS A 83 -4.50 -32.21 42.40
N GLU A 84 -3.85 -33.36 42.21
CA GLU A 84 -2.54 -33.49 41.55
C GLU A 84 -2.69 -34.18 40.18
N GLY A 85 -3.55 -33.63 39.32
CA GLY A 85 -3.74 -34.13 37.96
C GLY A 85 -2.55 -33.81 37.05
N ARG A 86 -2.24 -34.68 36.07
CA ARG A 86 -1.23 -34.37 35.02
C ARG A 86 -1.58 -33.14 34.20
N VAL A 87 -2.87 -32.83 34.09
CA VAL A 87 -3.40 -31.64 33.45
C VAL A 87 -4.43 -31.05 34.42
N ILE A 88 -4.27 -29.76 34.73
CA ILE A 88 -5.18 -29.00 35.60
C ILE A 88 -5.67 -27.81 34.79
N ILE A 89 -7.00 -27.64 34.72
CA ILE A 89 -7.65 -26.49 34.09
C ILE A 89 -8.07 -25.54 35.20
N THR A 90 -7.62 -24.28 35.14
CA THR A 90 -8.01 -23.23 36.07
C THR A 90 -8.99 -22.27 35.39
N GLU A 91 -10.16 -22.09 35.97
CA GLU A 91 -11.21 -21.20 35.46
C GLU A 91 -11.34 -19.97 36.36
N PHE A 92 -11.46 -18.79 35.74
CA PHE A 92 -11.73 -17.52 36.42
C PHE A 92 -13.12 -17.04 36.02
N SER A 93 -14.02 -16.91 36.99
CA SER A 93 -15.41 -16.46 36.78
C SER A 93 -15.71 -15.30 37.72
N ASP A 94 -16.43 -14.29 37.22
CA ASP A 94 -16.95 -13.17 38.00
C ASP A 94 -18.49 -13.20 37.89
N PHE A 95 -19.17 -13.18 39.04
CA PHE A 95 -20.64 -13.24 39.09
C PHE A 95 -21.14 -11.86 39.52
N GLN A 96 -21.87 -11.18 38.63
CA GLN A 96 -22.55 -9.91 38.90
C GLN A 96 -23.95 -10.15 39.50
#